data_AF-A0A4Q2Y7A5-F1
#
_entry.id   AF-A0A4Q2Y7A5-F1
#
_cell.length_a   1.000
_cell.length_b   1.000
_cell.length_c   1.000
_cell.angle_alpha   90.00
_cell.angle_beta   90.00
_cell.angle_gamma   90.00
#
_symmetry.space_group_name_H-M   'P 1'
#
loop_
_entity.id
_entity.type
_entity.pdbx_description
1 polymer ?
#
loop_
_entity_poly.entity_id
_entity_poly.type
_entity_poly.pdbx_seq_one_letter_code
_entity_poly.pdbx_strand_id
1 'polypeptide(L)'
;PIPDDRIDVIREVLKPANIDPPRRKTELTVAILQLVASHRAIAAMPGWAVQPFLDKGYVKSRPIRKNGLFANLHAATTDAQAGSAYMVEFLDTMRRISFASLKGIEPVDR
;
A
#
# COMPACT_ATOMS: atom_id res chain seq x y z
N PRO A 1 -15.11 4.54 -6.13
CA PRO A 1 -14.72 3.59 -5.06
C PRO A 1 -13.94 2.41 -5.64
N ILE A 2 -12.86 1.97 -4.98
CA ILE A 2 -12.09 0.81 -5.44
C ILE A 2 -12.91 -0.46 -5.18
N PRO A 3 -13.13 -1.32 -6.19
CA PRO A 3 -13.78 -2.62 -6.02
C PRO A 3 -13.07 -3.53 -5.01
N ASP A 4 -13.82 -4.37 -4.30
CA ASP A 4 -13.30 -5.18 -3.19
C ASP A 4 -12.29 -6.24 -3.62
N ASP A 5 -12.42 -6.74 -4.85
CA ASP A 5 -11.46 -7.63 -5.51
C ASP A 5 -10.10 -6.97 -5.81
N ARG A 6 -10.04 -5.63 -5.74
CA ARG A 6 -8.79 -4.85 -5.90
C ARG A 6 -8.21 -4.35 -4.58
N ILE A 7 -8.77 -4.77 -3.44
CA ILE A 7 -8.26 -4.42 -2.12
C ILE A 7 -7.71 -5.70 -1.48
N ASP A 8 -6.38 -5.82 -1.39
CA ASP A 8 -5.72 -7.08 -1.00
C ASP A 8 -6.15 -7.58 0.38
N VAL A 9 -6.35 -6.68 1.37
CA VAL A 9 -6.84 -7.10 2.70
C VAL A 9 -8.24 -7.70 2.63
N ILE A 10 -9.10 -7.24 1.71
CA ILE A 10 -10.43 -7.79 1.53
C ILE A 10 -10.33 -9.11 0.77
N ARG A 11 -9.71 -9.09 -0.41
CA ARG A 11 -9.59 -10.25 -1.30
C ARG A 11 -8.92 -11.44 -0.63
N GLU A 12 -7.85 -11.20 0.10
CA GLU A 12 -6.99 -12.28 0.59
C GLU A 12 -7.24 -12.63 2.06
N VAL A 13 -7.70 -11.69 2.89
CA VAL A 13 -7.82 -11.91 4.35
C VAL A 13 -9.28 -12.01 4.78
N LEU A 14 -10.05 -10.93 4.59
CA LEU A 14 -11.38 -10.83 5.18
C LEU A 14 -12.41 -11.71 4.46
N LYS A 15 -12.43 -11.66 3.12
CA LYS A 15 -13.38 -12.41 2.31
C LYS A 15 -13.21 -13.94 2.44
N PRO A 16 -11.99 -14.51 2.38
CA PRO A 16 -11.81 -15.95 2.60
C PRO A 16 -12.15 -16.41 4.02
N ALA A 17 -12.07 -15.51 5.01
CA ALA A 17 -12.48 -15.77 6.38
C ALA A 17 -13.98 -15.53 6.63
N ASN A 18 -14.75 -15.13 5.61
CA ASN A 18 -16.16 -14.75 5.71
C ASN A 18 -16.41 -13.63 6.74
N ILE A 19 -15.51 -12.65 6.80
CA ILE A 19 -15.58 -11.48 7.70
C ILE A 19 -15.93 -10.25 6.87
N ASP A 20 -17.00 -9.55 7.22
CA ASP A 20 -17.43 -8.29 6.59
C ASP A 20 -17.68 -7.21 7.67
N PRO A 21 -16.65 -6.43 8.05
CA PRO A 21 -16.79 -5.41 9.10
C PRO A 21 -17.45 -4.14 8.55
N PRO A 22 -18.11 -3.32 9.39
CA PRO A 22 -18.60 -2.01 8.97
C PRO A 22 -17.49 -1.12 8.40
N ARG A 23 -17.73 -0.51 7.24
CA ARG A 23 -16.72 0.29 6.52
C ARG A 23 -17.06 1.77 6.55
N ARG A 24 -16.04 2.60 6.79
CA ARG A 24 -16.09 4.05 6.59
C ARG A 24 -15.21 4.42 5.41
N LYS A 25 -15.74 5.25 4.51
CA LYS A 25 -14.98 5.82 3.40
C LYS A 25 -14.41 7.18 3.81
N THR A 26 -13.18 7.44 3.42
CA THR A 26 -12.54 8.75 3.50
C THR A 26 -11.49 8.81 2.39
N GLU A 27 -11.31 10.00 1.82
CA GLU A 27 -10.50 10.16 0.61
C GLU A 27 -9.05 10.55 0.92
N LEU A 28 -8.79 11.11 2.11
CA LEU A 28 -7.48 11.61 2.48
C LEU A 28 -6.79 10.66 3.45
N THR A 29 -5.57 10.23 3.10
CA THR A 29 -4.69 9.43 3.98
C THR A 29 -4.54 10.04 5.36
N VAL A 30 -4.38 11.37 5.44
CA VAL A 30 -4.28 12.08 6.72
C VAL A 30 -5.58 11.92 7.53
N ALA A 31 -6.75 11.99 6.91
CA ALA A 31 -8.02 11.80 7.60
C ALA A 31 -8.19 10.36 8.12
N ILE A 32 -7.75 9.35 7.35
CA ILE A 32 -7.68 7.95 7.84
C ILE A 32 -6.84 7.90 9.12
N LEU A 33 -5.63 8.47 9.08
CA LEU A 33 -4.70 8.42 10.19
C LEU A 33 -5.19 9.18 11.42
N GLN A 34 -5.89 10.31 11.24
CA GLN A 34 -6.53 11.03 12.35
C GLN A 34 -7.65 10.21 12.99
N LEU A 35 -8.44 9.47 12.20
CA LEU A 35 -9.45 8.57 12.76
C LEU A 35 -8.82 7.42 13.55
N VAL A 36 -7.71 6.87 13.07
CA VAL A 36 -6.98 5.81 13.80
C VAL A 36 -6.35 6.37 15.08
N ALA A 37 -5.67 7.53 15.01
CA ALA A 37 -5.04 8.18 16.15
C ALA A 37 -6.05 8.60 17.23
N SER A 38 -7.29 8.92 16.85
CA SER A 38 -8.39 9.23 17.78
C SER A 38 -9.17 7.99 18.23
N HIS A 39 -8.70 6.78 17.93
CA HIS A 39 -9.30 5.50 18.32
C HIS A 39 -10.73 5.30 17.76
N ARG A 40 -11.04 5.97 16.65
CA ARG A 40 -12.37 5.91 15.98
C ARG A 40 -12.41 4.91 14.83
N ALA A 41 -11.27 4.32 14.47
CA ALA A 41 -11.15 3.34 13.40
C ALA A 41 -9.84 2.54 13.52
N ILE A 42 -9.76 1.46 12.74
CA ILE A 42 -8.52 0.79 12.33
C ILE A 42 -8.42 0.85 10.80
N ALA A 43 -7.21 0.76 10.25
CA ALA A 43 -6.99 0.80 8.81
C ALA A 43 -5.84 -0.13 8.38
N ALA A 44 -5.98 -0.73 7.21
CA ALA A 44 -4.89 -1.40 6.50
C ALA A 44 -4.32 -0.42 5.47
N MET A 45 -3.03 -0.10 5.56
CA MET A 45 -2.35 0.87 4.71
C MET A 45 -0.93 0.39 4.39
N PRO A 46 -0.33 0.82 3.26
CA PRO A 46 1.08 0.55 2.98
C PRO A 46 1.98 1.08 4.10
N GLY A 47 2.94 0.27 4.55
CA GLY A 47 3.81 0.61 5.69
C GLY A 47 4.58 1.92 5.48
N TRP A 48 5.13 2.12 4.28
CA TRP A 48 5.84 3.34 3.90
C TRP A 48 4.94 4.60 3.96
N ALA A 49 3.64 4.48 3.69
CA ALA A 49 2.72 5.62 3.65
C ALA A 49 2.39 6.15 5.06
N VAL A 50 2.50 5.29 6.07
CA VAL A 50 2.19 5.64 7.47
C VAL A 50 3.43 5.90 8.31
N GLN A 51 4.63 5.68 7.77
CA GLN A 51 5.91 5.79 8.48
C GLN A 51 6.07 7.14 9.23
N PRO A 52 5.78 8.32 8.64
CA PRO A 52 5.93 9.59 9.36
C PRO A 52 5.04 9.73 10.61
N PHE A 53 3.93 8.99 10.66
CA PHE A 53 2.99 8.98 11.79
C PHE A 53 3.39 7.95 12.85
N LEU A 54 4.01 6.84 12.42
CA LEU A 54 4.65 5.87 13.30
C LEU A 54 5.82 6.51 14.05
N ASP A 55 6.66 7.27 13.34
CA ASP A 55 7.83 7.93 13.91
C ASP A 55 7.45 8.97 14.98
N LYS A 56 6.29 9.62 14.83
CA LYS A 56 5.73 10.55 15.81
C LYS A 56 4.94 9.87 16.94
N GLY A 57 4.77 8.54 16.89
CA GLY A 57 4.00 7.79 17.88
C GLY A 57 2.49 8.02 17.85
N TYR A 58 1.94 8.61 16.79
CA TYR A 58 0.50 8.90 16.69
C TYR A 58 -0.35 7.67 16.44
N VAL A 59 0.24 6.64 15.82
CA VAL A 59 -0.42 5.36 15.55
C VAL A 59 0.54 4.22 15.84
N LYS A 60 0.00 3.01 16.01
CA LYS A 60 0.78 1.77 16.12
C LYS A 60 0.46 0.88 14.93
N SER A 61 1.48 0.26 14.35
CA SER A 61 1.30 -0.76 13.29
C SER A 61 1.30 -2.17 13.87
N ARG A 62 0.55 -3.07 13.22
CA ARG A 62 0.58 -4.51 13.46
C ARG A 62 0.54 -5.23 12.11
N PRO A 63 1.26 -6.36 11.95
CA PRO A 63 1.19 -7.12 10.72
C PRO A 63 -0.20 -7.75 10.56
N ILE A 64 -0.73 -7.77 9.33
CA ILE A 64 -2.07 -8.30 9.04
C ILE A 64 -2.10 -9.84 9.12
N ARG A 65 -0.99 -10.51 8.80
CA ARG A 65 -0.76 -11.95 8.94
C ARG A 65 0.59 -12.21 9.59
N LYS A 66 0.87 -13.46 9.99
CA LYS A 66 2.20 -13.87 10.53
C LYS A 66 3.36 -13.42 9.63
N ASN A 67 3.20 -13.54 8.32
CA ASN A 67 4.21 -13.17 7.32
C ASN A 67 3.95 -11.79 6.69
N GLY A 68 3.06 -10.97 7.26
CA GLY A 68 2.62 -9.72 6.65
C GLY A 68 1.64 -9.90 5.49
N LEU A 69 1.29 -8.78 4.85
CA LEU A 69 0.50 -8.72 3.62
C LEU A 69 1.20 -7.72 2.70
N PHE A 70 1.64 -8.20 1.55
CA PHE A 70 2.36 -7.41 0.56
C PHE A 70 1.49 -7.19 -0.67
N ALA A 71 1.52 -5.96 -1.18
CA ALA A 71 0.87 -5.60 -2.43
C ALA A 71 1.96 -5.42 -3.51
N ASN A 72 1.77 -6.04 -4.66
CA ASN A 72 2.71 -5.92 -5.77
C ASN A 72 2.40 -4.68 -6.60
N LEU A 73 3.43 -3.86 -6.85
CA LEU A 73 3.32 -2.68 -7.70
C LEU A 73 4.11 -2.91 -8.99
N HIS A 74 3.41 -2.83 -10.12
CA HIS A 74 3.98 -3.04 -11.46
C HIS A 74 3.85 -1.76 -12.29
N ALA A 75 4.82 -1.52 -13.15
CA ALA A 75 4.72 -0.56 -14.23
C ALA A 75 4.38 -1.29 -15.54
N ALA A 76 3.42 -0.77 -16.30
CA ALA A 76 3.00 -1.32 -17.58
C ALA A 76 3.12 -0.25 -18.67
N THR A 77 3.56 -0.67 -19.85
CA THR A 77 3.67 0.17 -21.05
C THR A 77 3.39 -0.70 -22.29
N THR A 78 3.29 -0.09 -23.46
CA THR A 78 3.17 -0.82 -24.73
C THR A 78 4.56 -1.25 -25.21
N ASP A 79 4.62 -2.33 -26.00
CA ASP A 79 5.90 -2.80 -26.56
C ASP A 79 6.61 -1.72 -27.38
N ALA A 80 5.85 -0.89 -28.10
CA ALA A 80 6.39 0.23 -28.87
C ALA A 80 7.07 1.30 -28.00
N GLN A 81 6.57 1.52 -26.78
CA GLN A 81 7.14 2.51 -25.85
C GLN A 81 8.23 1.92 -24.95
N ALA A 82 8.25 0.59 -24.76
CA ALA A 82 9.20 -0.09 -23.88
C ALA A 82 10.67 0.19 -24.24
N GLY A 83 10.98 0.36 -25.53
CA GLY A 83 12.33 0.68 -26.01
C GLY A 83 12.69 2.17 -26.04
N SER A 84 11.75 3.07 -25.72
CA SER A 84 12.01 4.51 -25.76
C SER A 84 12.91 4.95 -24.61
N ALA A 85 13.89 5.81 -24.89
CA ALA A 85 14.89 6.23 -23.90
C ALA A 85 14.25 6.87 -22.65
N TYR A 86 13.19 7.67 -22.83
CA TYR A 86 12.50 8.29 -21.69
C TYR A 86 11.77 7.27 -20.81
N MET A 87 11.22 6.20 -21.39
CA MET A 87 10.51 5.16 -20.64
C MET A 87 11.50 4.33 -19.81
N VAL A 88 12.63 3.93 -20.41
CA VAL A 88 13.70 3.22 -19.72
C VAL A 88 14.20 4.04 -18.52
N GLU A 89 14.56 5.31 -18.75
CA GLU A 89 15.04 6.20 -17.69
C GLU A 89 13.97 6.44 -16.61
N PHE A 90 12.70 6.59 -16.99
CA PHE A 90 11.60 6.74 -16.04
C PHE A 90 11.46 5.52 -15.12
N LEU A 91 11.51 4.31 -15.67
CA LEU A 91 11.41 3.06 -14.90
C LEU A 91 12.61 2.87 -13.96
N ASP A 92 13.81 3.17 -14.44
CA ASP A 92 15.03 3.06 -13.62
C ASP A 92 15.07 4.10 -12.51
N THR A 93 14.68 5.34 -12.81
CA THR A 93 14.55 6.39 -11.79
C THR A 93 13.46 6.06 -10.78
N MET A 94 12.29 5.56 -11.22
CA MET A 94 11.22 5.12 -10.32
C MET A 94 11.74 4.01 -9.38
N ARG A 95 12.40 2.99 -9.91
CA ARG A 95 12.96 1.89 -9.12
C ARG A 95 13.97 2.41 -8.09
N ARG A 96 14.96 3.20 -8.55
CA ARG A 96 16.02 3.76 -7.71
C ARG A 96 15.46 4.62 -6.57
N ILE A 97 14.57 5.56 -6.87
CA ILE A 97 13.98 6.44 -5.86
C ILE A 97 13.11 5.64 -4.88
N SER A 98 12.32 4.68 -5.36
CA SER A 98 11.43 3.90 -4.51
C SER A 98 12.22 3.10 -3.48
N PHE A 99 13.25 2.36 -3.90
CA PHE A 99 14.09 1.57 -2.99
C PHE A 99 14.99 2.43 -2.09
N ALA A 100 15.29 3.67 -2.48
CA ALA A 100 16.05 4.60 -1.64
C ALA A 100 15.20 5.32 -0.58
N SER A 101 13.89 5.52 -0.83
CA SER A 101 13.03 6.38 0.00
C SER A 101 11.90 5.65 0.73
N LEU A 102 11.39 4.54 0.18
CA LEU A 102 10.28 3.80 0.77
C LEU A 102 10.81 2.67 1.65
N LYS A 103 10.45 2.70 2.93
CA LYS A 103 10.85 1.69 3.88
C LYS A 103 10.02 0.41 3.75
N GLY A 104 10.68 -0.74 3.76
CA GLY A 104 10.01 -2.04 3.82
C GLY A 104 9.34 -2.48 2.52
N ILE A 105 9.79 -1.95 1.38
CA ILE A 105 9.44 -2.51 0.07
C ILE A 105 10.51 -3.51 -0.37
N GLU A 106 10.11 -4.49 -1.16
CA GLU A 106 10.96 -5.56 -1.66
C GLU A 106 10.76 -5.71 -3.18
N PRO A 107 11.78 -6.20 -3.92
CA PRO A 107 11.58 -6.61 -5.30
C PRO A 107 10.48 -7.68 -5.39
N VAL A 108 9.62 -7.57 -6.40
CA VAL A 108 8.63 -8.63 -6.68
C VAL A 108 9.37 -9.80 -7.31
N ASP A 109 9.37 -10.96 -6.65
CA ASP A 109 9.91 -12.20 -7.21
C ASP A 109 9.13 -12.56 -8.49
N ARG A 110 9.86 -12.91 -9.56
CA ARG A 110 9.29 -13.34 -10.85
C ARG A 110 8.83 -14.79 -10.82
#